data_AF-F4Q1Q4-F1
#
_entry.id   AF-F4Q1Q4-F1
#
_cell.length_a   1.000
_cell.length_b   1.000
_cell.length_c   1.000
_cell.angle_alpha   90.00
_cell.angle_beta   90.00
_cell.angle_gamma   90.00
#
_symmetry.space_group_name_H-M   'P 1'
#
loop_
_entity.id
_entity.type
_entity.pdbx_description
1 polymer ?
#
loop_
_entity_poly.entity_id
_entity_poly.type
_entity_poly.pdbx_seq_one_letter_code
_entity_poly.pdbx_strand_id
1 'polypeptide(L)'
;MYFDCGTLDDWLSYNTVKVVRIRDRRLGILHLTFLLGIFVYVVVVSIFMNKGYLEVEIPIGSIRTSLKPPVNYTYPLPYCGNQPGFNSTLFHNITCQYWDENLVVFPIGERDSFTASTRVKTSSQHADGCDFTNPNCTYTEDDPNSIFIADIENFTLLIDHTLYAPQSKVQKNSQQLSGYIENEEGDLITLDVCVLDGVNSIGISGQPDIVTLGKILQFAGISLDDRSLTNASNSMRYDGVNIFVFITYSNTYSTNLDKYRYVYSVSVIENTEYSVVEPIYQNDIQHRYLYRRHGIRLLFVQTGEVGKFEFQQLLLTLVSGMGLLAVSTIVVDQLAIRILPQKKTYSSFKFQVTEGLKGSKMKKVVTNDEGEDIVYKNIEDL
;
A
#
# COMPACT_ATOMS: atom_id res chain seq x y z
N MET A 1 69.60 15.91 6.68
CA MET A 1 68.49 15.12 6.15
C MET A 1 67.71 16.01 5.21
N TYR A 2 68.00 15.93 3.91
CA TYR A 2 67.16 16.54 2.87
C TYR A 2 66.00 15.57 2.64
N PHE A 3 64.78 15.99 2.97
CA PHE A 3 63.58 15.28 2.54
C PHE A 3 63.40 15.57 1.05
N ASP A 4 63.49 14.52 0.25
CA ASP A 4 63.44 14.54 -1.21
C ASP A 4 62.04 15.01 -1.65
N CYS A 5 61.97 16.17 -2.33
CA CYS A 5 60.71 16.77 -2.76
C CYS A 5 60.02 15.97 -3.89
N GLY A 6 60.72 14.98 -4.48
CA GLY A 6 60.22 14.16 -5.58
C GLY A 6 59.18 13.09 -5.19
N THR A 7 59.05 12.72 -3.91
CA THR A 7 58.14 11.63 -3.51
C THR A 7 56.68 12.07 -3.31
N LEU A 8 56.44 13.37 -3.06
CA LEU A 8 55.10 13.89 -2.80
C LEU A 8 54.32 14.15 -4.09
N ASP A 9 55.00 14.64 -5.13
CA ASP A 9 54.39 14.87 -6.45
C ASP A 9 54.06 13.56 -7.18
N ASP A 10 54.88 12.52 -7.02
CA ASP A 10 54.56 11.18 -7.52
C ASP A 10 53.36 10.56 -6.79
N TRP A 11 53.24 10.79 -5.47
CA TRP A 11 52.09 10.33 -4.69
C TRP A 11 50.79 11.10 -5.00
N LEU A 12 50.92 12.37 -5.39
CA LEU A 12 49.82 13.24 -5.84
C LEU A 12 49.62 13.21 -7.36
N SER A 13 50.32 12.32 -8.09
CA SER A 13 50.17 12.20 -9.54
C SER A 13 48.81 11.58 -9.91
N TYR A 14 48.12 12.17 -10.89
CA TYR A 14 46.84 11.68 -11.39
C TYR A 14 46.99 11.12 -12.81
N ASN A 15 46.63 9.85 -12.98
CA ASN A 15 46.64 9.19 -14.28
C ASN A 15 45.34 9.49 -15.03
N THR A 16 45.47 9.95 -16.28
CA THR A 16 44.34 10.22 -17.17
C THR A 16 44.38 9.33 -18.41
N VAL A 17 43.20 8.99 -18.93
CA VAL A 17 43.08 8.16 -20.13
C VAL A 17 43.34 9.02 -21.37
N LYS A 18 44.20 8.54 -22.28
CA LYS A 18 44.40 9.17 -23.58
C LYS A 18 43.16 8.95 -24.47
N VAL A 19 42.51 10.03 -24.89
CA VAL A 19 41.28 9.98 -25.69
C VAL A 19 41.56 10.25 -27.16
N VAL A 20 40.88 9.53 -28.06
CA VAL A 20 40.96 9.73 -29.52
C VAL A 20 39.67 10.39 -30.00
N ARG A 21 39.77 11.53 -30.69
CA ARG A 21 38.61 12.26 -31.22
C ARG A 21 38.36 11.86 -32.67
N ILE A 22 37.38 10.98 -32.89
CA ILE A 22 36.96 10.55 -34.23
C ILE A 22 36.05 11.62 -34.85
N ARG A 23 36.40 12.12 -36.05
CA ARG A 23 35.60 13.10 -36.80
C ARG A 23 34.77 12.43 -37.90
N ASP A 24 33.74 11.67 -37.50
CA ASP A 24 32.74 11.09 -38.41
C ASP A 24 31.32 11.59 -38.07
N ARG A 25 30.61 12.12 -39.06
CA ARG A 25 29.23 12.64 -38.90
C ARG A 25 28.24 11.52 -38.52
N ARG A 26 28.40 10.32 -39.06
CA ARG A 26 27.49 9.18 -38.80
C ARG A 26 27.62 8.70 -37.36
N LEU A 27 28.85 8.49 -36.94
CA LEU A 27 29.18 8.04 -35.58
C LEU A 27 28.84 9.12 -34.55
N GLY A 28 29.11 10.39 -34.88
CA GLY A 28 28.77 11.53 -34.03
C GLY A 28 27.26 11.71 -33.84
N ILE A 29 26.47 11.59 -34.90
CA ILE A 29 24.99 11.63 -34.80
C ILE A 29 24.49 10.46 -33.95
N LEU A 30 24.98 9.24 -34.19
CA LEU A 30 24.59 8.06 -33.41
C LEU A 30 24.88 8.25 -31.92
N HIS A 31 26.11 8.63 -31.57
CA HIS A 31 26.50 8.89 -30.18
C HIS A 31 25.64 9.98 -29.55
N LEU A 32 25.39 11.08 -30.27
CA LEU A 32 24.55 12.17 -29.78
C LEU A 32 23.09 11.73 -29.58
N THR A 33 22.55 10.88 -30.46
CA THR A 33 21.19 10.34 -30.31
C THR A 33 21.07 9.45 -29.09
N PHE A 34 22.04 8.58 -28.81
CA PHE A 34 22.04 7.79 -27.59
C PHE A 34 22.21 8.65 -26.34
N LEU A 35 23.13 9.61 -26.36
CA LEU A 35 23.36 10.51 -25.24
C LEU A 35 22.10 11.32 -24.90
N LEU A 36 21.45 11.89 -25.90
CA LEU A 36 20.21 12.65 -25.72
C LEU A 36 19.06 11.74 -25.29
N GLY A 37 18.93 10.55 -25.90
CA GLY A 37 17.90 9.58 -25.53
C GLY A 37 18.03 9.08 -24.09
N ILE A 38 19.24 8.74 -23.65
CA ILE A 38 19.52 8.31 -22.27
C ILE A 38 19.30 9.47 -21.30
N PHE A 39 19.75 10.69 -21.64
CA PHE A 39 19.51 11.86 -20.81
C PHE A 39 18.01 12.11 -20.60
N VAL A 40 17.23 12.08 -21.69
CA VAL A 40 15.77 12.22 -21.62
C VAL A 40 15.15 11.09 -20.79
N TYR A 41 15.60 9.85 -20.98
CA TYR A 41 15.12 8.71 -20.20
C TYR A 41 15.40 8.85 -18.70
N VAL A 42 16.63 9.21 -18.32
CA VAL A 42 17.01 9.37 -16.90
C VAL A 42 16.23 10.51 -16.27
N VAL A 43 16.16 11.67 -16.92
CA VAL A 43 15.47 12.84 -16.37
C VAL A 43 13.96 12.62 -16.33
N VAL A 44 13.33 12.28 -17.46
CA VAL A 44 11.87 12.19 -17.55
C VAL A 44 11.34 10.92 -16.89
N VAL A 45 11.87 9.76 -17.25
CA VAL A 45 11.32 8.48 -16.75
C VAL A 45 11.84 8.18 -15.36
N SER A 46 13.16 8.20 -15.16
CA SER A 46 13.72 7.72 -13.89
C SER A 46 13.53 8.72 -12.74
N ILE A 47 13.78 10.02 -12.98
CA ILE A 47 13.64 11.04 -11.95
C ILE A 47 12.18 11.50 -11.82
N PHE A 48 11.51 11.91 -12.89
CA PHE A 48 10.17 12.51 -12.77
C PHE A 48 9.00 11.51 -12.71
N MET A 49 8.95 10.51 -13.59
CA MET A 49 7.83 9.54 -13.60
C MET A 49 7.95 8.53 -12.46
N ASN A 50 9.11 7.91 -12.31
CA ASN A 50 9.35 6.89 -11.28
C ASN A 50 9.73 7.49 -9.92
N LYS A 51 9.90 8.82 -9.85
CA LYS A 51 10.25 9.53 -8.61
C LYS A 51 11.46 8.94 -7.91
N GLY A 52 12.51 8.58 -8.67
CA GLY A 52 13.73 7.95 -8.13
C GLY A 52 14.53 8.81 -7.15
N TYR A 53 14.08 10.03 -6.85
CA TYR A 53 14.59 10.89 -5.79
C TYR A 53 13.87 10.71 -4.44
N LEU A 54 12.82 9.89 -4.39
CA LEU A 54 12.06 9.58 -3.20
C LEU A 54 12.50 8.24 -2.60
N GLU A 55 12.69 8.22 -1.30
CA GLU A 55 12.64 6.99 -0.52
C GLU A 55 11.17 6.69 -0.21
N VAL A 56 10.66 5.58 -0.75
CA VAL A 56 9.27 5.15 -0.58
C VAL A 56 9.21 4.03 0.45
N GLU A 57 8.32 4.14 1.42
CA GLU A 57 8.05 3.11 2.41
C GLU A 57 6.55 2.83 2.54
N ILE A 58 6.22 1.62 3.02
CA ILE A 58 4.85 1.24 3.37
C ILE A 58 4.61 1.69 4.82
N PRO A 59 3.63 2.56 5.08
CA PRO A 59 3.38 3.02 6.43
C PRO A 59 2.68 1.94 7.27
N ILE A 60 2.89 2.05 8.58
CA ILE A 60 2.16 1.29 9.60
C ILE A 60 1.27 2.25 10.39
N GLY A 61 0.32 1.72 11.15
CA GLY A 61 -0.57 2.55 11.94
C GLY A 61 -1.24 1.80 13.07
N SER A 62 -2.11 2.52 13.78
CA SER A 62 -3.02 1.97 14.76
C SER A 62 -4.40 2.51 14.49
N ILE A 63 -5.41 1.68 14.74
CA ILE A 63 -6.82 2.05 14.60
C ILE A 63 -7.51 1.93 15.95
N ARG A 64 -8.36 2.91 16.23
CA ARG A 64 -9.26 2.93 17.36
C ARG A 64 -10.65 3.27 16.85
N THR A 65 -11.60 2.42 17.21
CA THR A 65 -13.01 2.64 16.88
C THR A 65 -13.82 2.94 18.13
N SER A 66 -14.88 3.74 17.98
CA SER A 66 -15.89 3.94 19.01
C SER A 66 -17.27 3.96 18.37
N LEU A 67 -18.21 3.20 18.94
CA LEU A 67 -19.60 3.17 18.48
C LEU A 67 -20.45 4.13 19.32
N LYS A 68 -21.43 4.78 18.70
CA LYS A 68 -22.44 5.57 19.39
C LYS A 68 -23.83 5.30 18.80
N PRO A 69 -24.86 5.08 19.65
CA PRO A 69 -26.22 4.82 19.20
C PRO A 69 -26.85 6.07 18.57
N PRO A 70 -27.87 5.89 17.71
CA PRO A 70 -28.64 7.00 17.17
C PRO A 70 -29.43 7.72 18.28
N VAL A 71 -29.70 9.02 18.07
CA VAL A 71 -30.52 9.81 19.01
C VAL A 71 -31.99 9.38 18.95
N ASN A 72 -32.48 9.10 17.74
CA ASN A 72 -33.84 8.63 17.50
C ASN A 72 -33.77 7.29 16.78
N TYR A 73 -34.33 6.27 17.40
CA TYR A 73 -34.43 4.95 16.80
C TYR A 73 -35.52 4.90 15.73
N THR A 74 -35.24 4.22 14.63
CA THR A 74 -36.22 3.99 13.56
C THR A 74 -37.26 2.94 14.00
N TYR A 75 -38.53 3.24 13.71
CA TYR A 75 -39.66 2.36 13.97
C TYR A 75 -40.82 2.67 12.99
N PRO A 76 -41.49 1.66 12.41
CA PRO A 76 -41.24 0.23 12.54
C PRO A 76 -40.13 -0.29 11.60
N LEU A 77 -39.49 -1.39 11.99
CA LEU A 77 -38.41 -2.06 11.25
C LEU A 77 -38.96 -3.29 10.50
N PRO A 78 -38.64 -3.47 9.20
CA PRO A 78 -39.27 -4.48 8.35
C PRO A 78 -38.88 -5.92 8.69
N TYR A 79 -37.73 -6.13 9.36
CA TYR A 79 -37.19 -7.44 9.75
C TYR A 79 -37.60 -7.87 11.17
N CYS A 80 -38.30 -7.01 11.92
CA CYS A 80 -38.64 -7.26 13.32
C CYS A 80 -40.00 -7.93 13.47
N GLY A 81 -40.01 -9.18 13.93
CA GLY A 81 -41.21 -10.00 14.06
C GLY A 81 -42.25 -9.49 15.07
N ASN A 82 -41.83 -8.68 16.03
CA ASN A 82 -42.67 -8.07 17.07
C ASN A 82 -43.24 -6.69 16.67
N GLN A 83 -42.97 -6.19 15.46
CA GLN A 83 -43.34 -4.84 15.03
C GLN A 83 -44.35 -4.85 13.86
N PRO A 84 -45.21 -3.82 13.75
CA PRO A 84 -46.14 -3.70 12.63
C PRO A 84 -45.38 -3.45 11.32
N GLY A 85 -45.73 -4.15 10.24
CA GLY A 85 -45.02 -4.03 8.95
C GLY A 85 -43.96 -5.11 8.70
N PHE A 86 -43.87 -6.12 9.56
CA PHE A 86 -43.05 -7.31 9.33
C PHE A 86 -43.47 -8.05 8.06
N ASN A 87 -42.52 -8.22 7.12
CA ASN A 87 -42.73 -9.04 5.92
C ASN A 87 -42.24 -10.48 6.19
N SER A 88 -43.16 -11.35 6.60
CA SER A 88 -42.92 -12.76 6.92
C SER A 88 -42.36 -13.64 5.79
N THR A 89 -42.18 -13.09 4.59
CA THR A 89 -41.89 -13.85 3.38
C THR A 89 -40.40 -13.98 3.06
N LEU A 90 -39.52 -13.21 3.70
CA LEU A 90 -38.10 -13.20 3.35
C LEU A 90 -37.23 -14.10 4.25
N PHE A 91 -37.40 -14.06 5.58
CA PHE A 91 -36.53 -14.80 6.54
C PHE A 91 -37.25 -15.14 7.88
N HIS A 92 -36.48 -15.61 8.88
CA HIS A 92 -36.95 -16.02 10.22
C HIS A 92 -37.75 -14.92 10.96
N ASN A 93 -38.84 -15.32 11.61
CA ASN A 93 -39.61 -14.45 12.50
C ASN A 93 -38.96 -14.38 13.88
N ILE A 94 -38.13 -13.36 14.09
CA ILE A 94 -37.35 -13.14 15.32
C ILE A 94 -37.71 -11.77 15.92
N THR A 95 -37.78 -11.70 17.24
CA THR A 95 -38.08 -10.46 17.96
C THR A 95 -36.86 -9.53 18.01
N CYS A 96 -37.09 -8.23 17.90
CA CYS A 96 -36.05 -7.23 18.00
C CYS A 96 -35.96 -6.60 19.40
N GLN A 97 -34.74 -6.31 19.84
CA GLN A 97 -34.44 -5.54 21.05
C GLN A 97 -33.52 -4.36 20.72
N TYR A 98 -33.72 -3.25 21.43
CA TYR A 98 -32.86 -2.07 21.32
C TYR A 98 -31.75 -2.18 22.38
N TRP A 99 -30.51 -2.22 21.93
CA TRP A 99 -29.32 -2.33 22.77
C TRP A 99 -28.48 -1.04 22.67
N ASP A 100 -27.73 -0.73 23.73
CA ASP A 100 -26.77 0.38 23.72
C ASP A 100 -25.43 -0.04 23.10
N GLU A 101 -24.51 0.91 22.95
CA GLU A 101 -23.20 0.65 22.35
C GLU A 101 -22.40 -0.44 23.06
N ASN A 102 -22.49 -0.53 24.39
CA ASN A 102 -21.71 -1.48 25.18
C ASN A 102 -22.24 -2.91 25.06
N LEU A 103 -23.55 -3.08 24.87
CA LEU A 103 -24.14 -4.39 24.62
C LEU A 103 -23.95 -4.85 23.19
N VAL A 104 -23.92 -3.93 22.22
CA VAL A 104 -23.77 -4.24 20.78
C VAL A 104 -22.35 -4.69 20.44
N VAL A 105 -21.33 -4.01 20.99
CA VAL A 105 -19.93 -4.23 20.63
C VAL A 105 -19.34 -5.39 21.41
N PHE A 106 -18.99 -6.46 20.69
CA PHE A 106 -18.26 -7.60 21.25
C PHE A 106 -17.53 -8.36 20.15
N PRO A 107 -16.26 -8.78 20.35
CA PRO A 107 -15.43 -8.57 21.54
C PRO A 107 -14.93 -7.13 21.64
N ILE A 108 -14.75 -6.65 22.87
CA ILE A 108 -14.19 -5.31 23.13
C ILE A 108 -12.66 -5.33 23.01
N GLY A 109 -12.09 -4.30 22.39
CA GLY A 109 -10.64 -4.10 22.33
C GLY A 109 -9.89 -5.03 21.37
N GLU A 110 -10.58 -5.65 20.42
CA GLU A 110 -9.93 -6.38 19.33
C GLU A 110 -9.08 -5.39 18.48
N ARG A 111 -7.85 -5.79 18.13
CA ARG A 111 -6.97 -4.94 17.31
C ARG A 111 -7.43 -5.00 15.86
N ASP A 112 -7.34 -3.85 15.17
CA ASP A 112 -7.57 -3.69 13.73
C ASP A 112 -8.91 -4.28 13.25
N SER A 113 -9.88 -4.39 14.16
CA SER A 113 -11.19 -4.92 13.87
C SER A 113 -12.23 -4.32 14.79
N PHE A 114 -13.45 -4.25 14.27
CA PHE A 114 -14.60 -3.77 14.99
C PHE A 114 -15.77 -4.70 14.69
N THR A 115 -16.51 -5.06 15.74
CA THR A 115 -17.64 -5.97 15.61
C THR A 115 -18.88 -5.34 16.24
N ALA A 116 -19.95 -5.30 15.45
CA ALA A 116 -21.27 -4.89 15.91
C ALA A 116 -22.25 -6.06 15.77
N SER A 117 -22.85 -6.47 16.89
CA SER A 117 -23.81 -7.58 16.90
C SER A 117 -25.08 -7.20 16.14
N THR A 118 -25.59 -8.09 15.29
CA THR A 118 -26.86 -7.96 14.56
C THR A 118 -27.89 -8.96 15.08
N ARG A 119 -27.45 -10.15 15.48
CA ARG A 119 -28.28 -11.20 16.08
C ARG A 119 -27.55 -11.81 17.27
N VAL A 120 -28.29 -12.12 18.33
CA VAL A 120 -27.75 -12.82 19.50
C VAL A 120 -28.64 -14.01 19.80
N LYS A 121 -28.04 -15.22 19.80
CA LYS A 121 -28.66 -16.41 20.36
C LYS A 121 -28.24 -16.53 21.82
N THR A 122 -29.21 -16.46 22.71
CA THR A 122 -29.06 -16.58 24.15
C THR A 122 -29.41 -18.00 24.56
N SER A 123 -28.57 -18.66 25.35
CA SER A 123 -28.94 -19.92 25.99
C SER A 123 -28.42 -20.03 27.41
N SER A 124 -29.21 -20.65 28.28
CA SER A 124 -28.78 -20.98 29.63
C SER A 124 -28.08 -22.33 29.59
N GLN A 125 -26.91 -22.43 30.21
CA GLN A 125 -26.15 -23.66 30.29
C GLN A 125 -25.81 -24.01 31.73
N HIS A 126 -26.07 -25.26 32.10
CA HIS A 126 -25.77 -25.80 33.42
C HIS A 126 -24.95 -27.09 33.28
N ALA A 127 -24.15 -27.42 34.29
CA ALA A 127 -23.36 -28.65 34.37
C ALA A 127 -23.58 -29.29 35.75
N ASP A 128 -24.86 -29.60 36.03
CA ASP A 128 -25.29 -30.09 37.33
C ASP A 128 -24.92 -31.57 37.52
N GLY A 129 -24.43 -31.90 38.72
CA GLY A 129 -24.16 -33.29 39.10
C GLY A 129 -22.84 -33.85 38.56
N CYS A 130 -21.94 -33.02 38.03
CA CYS A 130 -20.59 -33.43 37.66
C CYS A 130 -19.52 -32.41 38.08
N ASP A 131 -18.29 -32.89 38.26
CA ASP A 131 -17.09 -32.08 38.53
C ASP A 131 -16.26 -31.97 37.25
N PHE A 132 -15.74 -30.78 36.95
CA PHE A 132 -14.89 -30.51 35.78
C PHE A 132 -13.51 -31.18 35.86
N THR A 133 -13.17 -31.83 36.98
CA THR A 133 -12.06 -32.79 37.04
C THR A 133 -12.33 -34.05 36.22
N ASN A 134 -13.60 -34.39 35.96
CA ASN A 134 -14.00 -35.49 35.10
C ASN A 134 -14.10 -35.02 33.63
N PRO A 135 -13.36 -35.63 32.69
CA PRO A 135 -13.40 -35.24 31.28
C PRO A 135 -14.78 -35.43 30.60
N ASN A 136 -15.69 -36.20 31.21
CA ASN A 136 -17.04 -36.41 30.69
C ASN A 136 -18.06 -35.38 31.19
N CYS A 137 -17.66 -34.43 32.04
CA CYS A 137 -18.54 -33.37 32.52
C CYS A 137 -18.72 -32.31 31.43
N THR A 138 -19.93 -32.24 30.86
CA THR A 138 -20.28 -31.34 29.76
C THR A 138 -21.51 -30.53 30.12
N TYR A 139 -21.57 -29.28 29.62
CA TYR A 139 -22.74 -28.43 29.79
C TYR A 139 -23.93 -28.93 28.96
N THR A 140 -25.12 -28.83 29.55
CA THR A 140 -26.42 -28.96 28.88
C THR A 140 -26.97 -27.57 28.54
N GLU A 141 -27.76 -27.46 27.47
CA GLU A 141 -28.32 -26.19 26.99
C GLU A 141 -29.85 -26.18 27.18
N ASP A 142 -30.36 -25.18 27.90
CA ASP A 142 -31.78 -24.92 28.09
C ASP A 142 -32.22 -23.66 27.34
N ASP A 143 -33.44 -23.71 26.81
CA ASP A 143 -34.19 -22.57 26.25
C ASP A 143 -33.39 -21.64 25.32
N PRO A 144 -32.89 -22.15 24.18
CA PRO A 144 -32.23 -21.30 23.19
C PRO A 144 -33.23 -20.31 22.58
N ASN A 145 -33.01 -19.02 22.81
CA ASN A 145 -33.77 -17.94 22.18
C ASN A 145 -32.87 -17.11 21.27
N SER A 146 -33.39 -16.62 20.15
CA SER A 146 -32.67 -15.70 19.26
C SER A 146 -33.36 -14.35 19.23
N ILE A 147 -32.58 -13.28 19.26
CA ILE A 147 -33.05 -11.90 19.15
C ILE A 147 -32.25 -11.15 18.09
N PHE A 148 -32.90 -10.23 17.40
CA PHE A 148 -32.23 -9.26 16.53
C PHE A 148 -31.96 -7.95 17.29
N ILE A 149 -30.84 -7.32 16.97
CA ILE A 149 -30.55 -5.97 17.43
C ILE A 149 -31.22 -4.98 16.48
N ALA A 150 -32.08 -4.14 17.05
CA ALA A 150 -32.84 -3.17 16.32
C ALA A 150 -31.96 -1.98 15.87
N ASP A 151 -32.22 -1.50 14.66
CA ASP A 151 -31.70 -0.24 14.12
C ASP A 151 -30.17 -0.10 14.08
N ILE A 152 -29.47 -1.22 13.98
CA ILE A 152 -27.99 -1.27 14.00
C ILE A 152 -27.34 -0.46 12.88
N GLU A 153 -28.01 -0.29 11.74
CA GLU A 153 -27.52 0.46 10.58
C GLU A 153 -27.38 1.97 10.85
N ASN A 154 -28.15 2.51 11.82
CA ASN A 154 -28.10 3.93 12.19
C ASN A 154 -27.08 4.24 13.29
N PHE A 155 -26.35 3.23 13.79
CA PHE A 155 -25.26 3.47 14.74
C PHE A 155 -24.10 4.17 14.02
N THR A 156 -23.50 5.13 14.72
CA THR A 156 -22.38 5.92 14.21
C THR A 156 -21.06 5.37 14.73
N LEU A 157 -20.14 5.10 13.82
CA LEU A 157 -18.79 4.62 14.08
C LEU A 157 -17.80 5.76 13.91
N LEU A 158 -17.08 6.09 14.98
CA LEU A 158 -15.89 6.91 14.93
C LEU A 158 -14.71 6.02 14.53
N ILE A 159 -13.97 6.41 13.49
CA ILE A 159 -12.75 5.74 13.05
C ILE A 159 -11.58 6.68 13.29
N ASP A 160 -10.77 6.40 14.30
CA ASP A 160 -9.55 7.14 14.59
C ASP A 160 -8.35 6.28 14.17
N HIS A 161 -7.56 6.77 13.23
CA HIS A 161 -6.41 6.05 12.70
C HIS A 161 -5.17 6.93 12.69
N THR A 162 -4.02 6.29 12.88
CA THR A 162 -2.71 6.96 12.84
C THR A 162 -1.89 6.43 11.68
N LEU A 163 -1.21 7.35 10.99
CA LEU A 163 -0.18 7.08 10.00
C LEU A 163 1.17 7.21 10.69
N TYR A 164 1.98 6.15 10.64
CA TYR A 164 3.36 6.15 11.10
C TYR A 164 4.29 5.50 10.09
N ALA A 165 5.26 6.27 9.62
CA ALA A 165 6.21 5.87 8.60
C ALA A 165 7.62 5.94 9.22
N PRO A 166 8.20 4.80 9.66
CA PRO A 166 9.35 4.77 10.57
C PRO A 166 10.66 5.22 9.92
N GLN A 167 10.88 4.96 8.63
CA GLN A 167 12.11 5.36 7.94
C GLN A 167 12.12 6.88 7.71
N SER A 168 11.01 7.42 7.22
CA SER A 168 10.83 8.85 6.98
C SER A 168 10.65 9.66 8.28
N LYS A 169 10.32 8.99 9.39
CA LYS A 169 9.96 9.54 10.71
C LYS A 169 8.75 10.46 10.67
N VAL A 170 7.77 10.09 9.85
CA VAL A 170 6.53 10.85 9.71
C VAL A 170 5.45 10.21 10.58
N GLN A 171 4.78 11.04 11.38
CA GLN A 171 3.60 10.65 12.15
C GLN A 171 2.48 11.64 11.91
N LYS A 172 1.29 11.14 11.59
CA LYS A 172 0.07 11.94 11.42
C LYS A 172 -1.13 11.19 11.99
N ASN A 173 -2.10 11.92 12.52
CA ASN A 173 -3.39 11.36 12.93
C ASN A 173 -4.44 11.64 11.84
N SER A 174 -5.54 10.88 11.83
CA SER A 174 -6.68 11.02 10.90
C SER A 174 -7.11 12.47 10.70
N GLN A 175 -7.30 13.22 11.80
CA GLN A 175 -7.73 14.62 11.79
C GLN A 175 -6.74 15.58 11.10
N GLN A 176 -5.47 15.20 10.94
CA GLN A 176 -4.46 16.03 10.27
C GLN A 176 -4.34 15.73 8.78
N LEU A 177 -5.04 14.72 8.30
CA LEU A 177 -4.98 14.22 6.93
C LEU A 177 -6.25 14.63 6.18
N SER A 178 -6.14 14.87 4.88
CA SER A 178 -7.31 14.91 4.00
C SER A 178 -7.66 13.49 3.58
N GLY A 179 -8.93 13.13 3.62
CA GLY A 179 -9.39 11.78 3.29
C GLY A 179 -10.40 11.76 2.16
N TYR A 180 -10.59 10.57 1.59
CA TYR A 180 -11.65 10.26 0.64
C TYR A 180 -12.20 8.87 0.95
N ILE A 181 -13.41 8.59 0.50
CA ILE A 181 -13.96 7.23 0.44
C ILE A 181 -14.31 6.90 -1.00
N GLU A 182 -14.00 5.67 -1.40
CA GLU A 182 -14.32 5.14 -2.72
C GLU A 182 -15.79 4.69 -2.75
N ASN A 183 -16.53 5.09 -3.79
CA ASN A 183 -17.90 4.61 -4.01
C ASN A 183 -17.92 3.28 -4.79
N GLU A 184 -19.10 2.71 -5.02
CA GLU A 184 -19.26 1.47 -5.82
C GLU A 184 -18.74 1.58 -7.27
N GLU A 185 -18.67 2.80 -7.81
CA GLU A 185 -18.21 3.10 -9.18
C GLU A 185 -16.68 3.32 -9.25
N GLY A 186 -15.98 3.36 -8.12
CA GLY A 186 -14.55 3.65 -8.00
C GLY A 186 -14.19 5.15 -7.90
N ASP A 187 -15.19 6.03 -7.81
CA ASP A 187 -14.98 7.46 -7.65
C ASP A 187 -14.67 7.83 -6.19
N LEU A 188 -13.74 8.78 -6.05
CA LEU A 188 -13.31 9.30 -4.75
C LEU A 188 -14.21 10.45 -4.30
N ILE A 189 -14.98 10.22 -3.23
CA ILE A 189 -15.88 11.23 -2.65
C ILE A 189 -15.44 11.62 -1.24
N THR A 190 -15.77 12.85 -0.84
CA THR A 190 -15.65 13.32 0.56
C THR A 190 -17.04 13.39 1.17
N LEU A 191 -17.20 12.95 2.42
CA LEU A 191 -18.46 13.10 3.14
C LEU A 191 -18.35 14.32 4.05
N ASP A 192 -19.08 15.38 3.71
CA ASP A 192 -19.18 16.58 4.54
C ASP A 192 -20.51 16.58 5.29
N VAL A 193 -20.41 16.84 6.61
CA VAL A 193 -21.53 17.04 7.54
C VAL A 193 -22.52 18.06 6.96
N CYS A 194 -22.02 19.11 6.30
CA CYS A 194 -22.84 20.19 5.75
C CYS A 194 -23.62 19.83 4.47
N VAL A 195 -23.25 18.75 3.77
CA VAL A 195 -23.73 18.49 2.40
C VAL A 195 -24.64 17.25 2.32
N LEU A 196 -24.38 16.21 3.11
CA LEU A 196 -25.01 14.90 2.88
C LEU A 196 -26.04 14.47 3.93
N ASP A 197 -25.79 14.55 5.24
CA ASP A 197 -26.77 14.03 6.23
C ASP A 197 -26.63 14.62 7.66
N GLY A 198 -25.78 15.63 7.88
CA GLY A 198 -25.57 16.23 9.21
C GLY A 198 -24.90 15.33 10.26
N VAL A 199 -24.60 14.07 9.93
CA VAL A 199 -24.03 13.06 10.85
C VAL A 199 -22.70 12.48 10.35
N ASN A 200 -22.59 12.24 9.04
CA ASN A 200 -21.41 11.61 8.44
C ASN A 200 -20.35 12.66 8.09
N SER A 201 -19.11 12.41 8.51
CA SER A 201 -17.92 13.22 8.22
C SER A 201 -16.79 12.28 7.85
N ILE A 202 -16.24 12.38 6.65
CA ILE A 202 -15.03 11.64 6.25
C ILE A 202 -14.12 12.57 5.47
N GLY A 203 -12.86 12.65 5.89
CA GLY A 203 -11.80 13.21 5.07
C GLY A 203 -11.64 14.73 5.15
N ILE A 204 -12.27 15.36 6.14
CA ILE A 204 -12.15 16.79 6.40
C ILE A 204 -11.05 17.02 7.45
N SER A 205 -9.99 17.72 7.04
CA SER A 205 -8.91 18.11 7.94
C SER A 205 -9.46 18.93 9.13
N GLY A 206 -9.13 18.49 10.34
CA GLY A 206 -9.57 19.08 11.60
C GLY A 206 -10.84 18.47 12.20
N GLN A 207 -11.50 17.55 11.48
CA GLN A 207 -12.68 16.84 11.97
C GLN A 207 -12.38 15.34 12.13
N PRO A 208 -13.02 14.66 13.09
CA PRO A 208 -12.97 13.20 13.17
C PRO A 208 -13.74 12.54 12.03
N ASP A 209 -13.33 11.32 11.67
CA ASP A 209 -14.07 10.48 10.74
C ASP A 209 -15.20 9.75 11.45
N ILE A 210 -16.43 10.09 11.12
CA ILE A 210 -17.65 9.52 11.69
C ILE A 210 -18.53 9.06 10.53
N VAL A 211 -18.96 7.80 10.59
CA VAL A 211 -19.80 7.22 9.54
C VAL A 211 -20.82 6.25 10.14
N THR A 212 -22.04 6.22 9.62
CA THR A 212 -23.02 5.21 10.04
C THR A 212 -22.68 3.82 9.50
N LEU A 213 -23.00 2.77 10.25
CA LEU A 213 -22.79 1.39 9.80
C LEU A 213 -23.55 1.09 8.50
N GLY A 214 -24.77 1.62 8.35
CA GLY A 214 -25.55 1.52 7.12
C GLY A 214 -24.85 2.16 5.91
N LYS A 215 -24.12 3.27 6.12
CA LYS A 215 -23.36 3.90 5.03
C LYS A 215 -22.12 3.08 4.65
N ILE A 216 -21.44 2.47 5.62
CA ILE A 216 -20.34 1.51 5.35
C ILE A 216 -20.87 0.32 4.53
N LEU A 217 -22.03 -0.24 4.91
CA LEU A 217 -22.67 -1.33 4.19
C LEU A 217 -23.05 -0.93 2.77
N GLN A 218 -23.54 0.30 2.58
CA GLN A 218 -23.79 0.86 1.25
C GLN A 218 -22.50 0.95 0.42
N PHE A 219 -21.38 1.42 0.99
CA PHE A 219 -20.10 1.45 0.25
C PHE A 219 -19.57 0.05 -0.09
N ALA A 220 -19.94 -0.97 0.70
CA ALA A 220 -19.66 -2.36 0.41
C ALA A 220 -20.62 -2.98 -0.64
N GLY A 221 -21.67 -2.26 -1.06
CA GLY A 221 -22.68 -2.74 -2.01
C GLY A 221 -23.61 -3.82 -1.46
N ILE A 222 -23.84 -3.86 -0.14
CA ILE A 222 -24.65 -4.90 0.51
C ILE A 222 -25.73 -4.31 1.43
N SER A 223 -26.85 -5.03 1.59
CA SER A 223 -27.82 -4.80 2.66
C SER A 223 -27.84 -5.98 3.63
N LEU A 224 -28.05 -5.72 4.93
CA LEU A 224 -28.17 -6.77 5.93
C LEU A 224 -29.41 -7.66 5.71
N ASP A 225 -30.43 -7.11 5.08
CA ASP A 225 -31.68 -7.81 4.81
C ASP A 225 -31.63 -8.62 3.50
N ASP A 226 -30.51 -8.59 2.77
CA ASP A 226 -30.27 -9.48 1.63
C ASP A 226 -29.90 -10.90 2.10
N ARG A 227 -29.93 -11.84 1.14
CA ARG A 227 -29.54 -13.23 1.37
C ARG A 227 -28.08 -13.32 1.83
N SER A 228 -27.83 -14.18 2.80
CA SER A 228 -26.50 -14.49 3.30
C SER A 228 -25.60 -15.05 2.21
N LEU A 229 -24.30 -14.73 2.33
CA LEU A 229 -23.26 -15.15 1.40
C LEU A 229 -22.89 -16.63 1.57
N THR A 230 -23.20 -17.24 2.71
CA THR A 230 -22.92 -18.67 3.00
C THR A 230 -24.16 -19.54 2.78
N ASN A 231 -25.33 -19.06 3.19
CA ASN A 231 -26.58 -19.81 3.13
C ASN A 231 -27.74 -18.95 2.64
N ALA A 232 -28.24 -19.24 1.44
CA ALA A 232 -29.32 -18.49 0.82
C ALA A 232 -30.67 -18.55 1.59
N SER A 233 -30.83 -19.44 2.58
CA SER A 233 -32.03 -19.49 3.44
C SER A 233 -32.05 -18.41 4.53
N ASN A 234 -30.90 -17.82 4.85
CA ASN A 234 -30.73 -16.85 5.92
C ASN A 234 -30.39 -15.47 5.33
N SER A 235 -30.61 -14.41 6.11
CA SER A 235 -30.16 -13.07 5.75
C SER A 235 -28.74 -12.82 6.24
N MET A 236 -28.04 -11.84 5.66
CA MET A 236 -26.75 -11.38 6.17
C MET A 236 -26.85 -10.91 7.64
N ARG A 237 -28.00 -10.33 8.03
CA ARG A 237 -28.31 -9.98 9.43
C ARG A 237 -28.28 -11.19 10.36
N TYR A 238 -28.69 -12.36 9.88
CA TYR A 238 -28.80 -13.59 10.67
C TYR A 238 -27.45 -14.32 10.80
N ASP A 239 -26.71 -14.49 9.70
CA ASP A 239 -25.44 -15.24 9.72
C ASP A 239 -24.25 -14.35 10.14
N GLY A 240 -24.33 -13.04 9.91
CA GLY A 240 -23.22 -12.11 10.09
C GLY A 240 -22.37 -11.97 8.82
N VAL A 241 -21.62 -10.88 8.71
CA VAL A 241 -20.84 -10.53 7.53
C VAL A 241 -19.46 -10.01 7.92
N ASN A 242 -18.43 -10.38 7.17
CA ASN A 242 -17.08 -9.82 7.30
C ASN A 242 -16.83 -8.83 6.16
N ILE A 243 -16.29 -7.66 6.49
CA ILE A 243 -16.06 -6.56 5.55
C ILE A 243 -14.64 -6.04 5.76
N PHE A 244 -13.85 -5.95 4.69
CA PHE A 244 -12.59 -5.23 4.71
C PHE A 244 -12.81 -3.72 4.57
N VAL A 245 -12.11 -2.96 5.40
CA VAL A 245 -11.98 -1.50 5.31
C VAL A 245 -10.51 -1.19 5.09
N PHE A 246 -10.12 -0.99 3.84
CA PHE A 246 -8.77 -0.60 3.48
C PHE A 246 -8.58 0.89 3.72
N ILE A 247 -7.49 1.26 4.40
CA ILE A 247 -7.05 2.64 4.56
C ILE A 247 -5.74 2.79 3.82
N THR A 248 -5.79 3.38 2.63
CA THR A 248 -4.61 3.55 1.77
C THR A 248 -4.04 4.95 1.89
N TYR A 249 -2.83 5.06 2.43
CA TYR A 249 -2.13 6.33 2.61
C TYR A 249 -1.26 6.69 1.41
N SER A 250 -1.23 7.97 1.04
CA SER A 250 -0.33 8.46 0.00
C SER A 250 0.00 9.93 0.19
N ASN A 251 1.26 10.29 -0.05
CA ASN A 251 1.70 11.68 -0.28
C ASN A 251 2.38 11.85 -1.65
N THR A 252 2.58 10.75 -2.37
CA THR A 252 3.23 10.71 -3.68
C THR A 252 2.29 11.15 -4.80
N TYR A 253 1.03 11.48 -4.54
CA TYR A 253 0.10 11.95 -5.59
C TYR A 253 0.37 13.40 -6.02
N SER A 254 0.99 14.21 -5.17
CA SER A 254 1.28 15.62 -5.44
C SER A 254 2.77 15.90 -5.58
N THR A 255 3.13 17.07 -6.11
CA THR A 255 4.50 17.58 -6.06
C THR A 255 4.88 18.06 -4.65
N ASN A 256 3.88 18.45 -3.85
CA ASN A 256 4.07 18.79 -2.45
C ASN A 256 3.97 17.55 -1.57
N LEU A 257 5.11 17.05 -1.11
CA LEU A 257 5.25 15.83 -0.29
C LEU A 257 4.75 16.00 1.15
N ASP A 258 4.49 17.22 1.60
CA ASP A 258 3.93 17.49 2.94
C ASP A 258 2.41 17.29 2.98
N LYS A 259 1.77 17.11 1.82
CA LYS A 259 0.34 16.79 1.72
C LYS A 259 0.15 15.28 1.74
N TYR A 260 -0.35 14.80 2.86
CA TYR A 260 -0.71 13.40 3.05
C TYR A 260 -2.22 13.26 2.93
N ARG A 261 -2.65 12.20 2.26
CA ARG A 261 -4.05 11.82 2.20
C ARG A 261 -4.23 10.34 2.50
N TYR A 262 -5.44 9.98 2.91
CA TYR A 262 -5.87 8.59 2.97
C TYR A 262 -7.11 8.38 2.08
N VAL A 263 -7.32 7.13 1.69
CA VAL A 263 -8.52 6.70 0.96
C VAL A 263 -9.08 5.47 1.66
N TYR A 264 -10.35 5.52 2.05
CA TYR A 264 -11.11 4.34 2.47
C TYR A 264 -11.64 3.60 1.25
N SER A 265 -11.44 2.29 1.23
CA SER A 265 -12.10 1.38 0.29
C SER A 265 -12.74 0.25 1.08
N VAL A 266 -14.02 -0.01 0.84
CA VAL A 266 -14.82 -0.97 1.61
C VAL A 266 -15.19 -2.14 0.69
N SER A 267 -14.92 -3.36 1.13
CA SER A 267 -15.17 -4.56 0.32
C SER A 267 -15.66 -5.70 1.19
N VAL A 268 -16.74 -6.36 0.78
CA VAL A 268 -17.29 -7.53 1.50
C VAL A 268 -16.44 -8.78 1.24
N ILE A 269 -16.28 -9.63 2.27
CA ILE A 269 -15.59 -10.91 2.13
C ILE A 269 -16.60 -12.00 1.77
N GLU A 270 -16.58 -12.43 0.53
CA GLU A 270 -17.51 -13.43 0.01
C GLU A 270 -17.42 -14.79 0.71
N ASN A 271 -18.56 -15.50 0.77
CA ASN A 271 -18.68 -16.86 1.32
C ASN A 271 -18.19 -17.00 2.76
N THR A 272 -18.36 -15.95 3.58
CA THR A 272 -18.03 -15.98 5.01
C THR A 272 -19.21 -15.56 5.87
N GLU A 273 -19.27 -16.12 7.07
CA GLU A 273 -20.15 -15.66 8.15
C GLU A 273 -19.29 -15.22 9.34
N TYR A 274 -19.88 -14.45 10.25
CA TYR A 274 -19.20 -14.07 11.48
C TYR A 274 -20.05 -14.43 12.70
N SER A 275 -19.45 -15.21 13.60
CA SER A 275 -20.01 -15.45 14.91
C SER A 275 -18.93 -15.51 15.99
N VAL A 276 -19.31 -15.10 17.19
CA VAL A 276 -18.47 -15.11 18.38
C VAL A 276 -19.30 -15.50 19.60
N VAL A 277 -18.67 -16.18 20.55
CA VAL A 277 -19.33 -16.67 21.77
C VAL A 277 -18.83 -15.88 22.98
N GLU A 278 -19.78 -15.33 23.74
CA GLU A 278 -19.57 -14.65 25.01
C GLU A 278 -20.21 -15.47 26.13
N PRO A 279 -19.40 -16.11 27.01
CA PRO A 279 -19.91 -16.76 28.21
C PRO A 279 -20.01 -15.78 29.38
N ILE A 280 -21.16 -15.73 30.03
CA ILE A 280 -21.39 -15.00 31.29
C ILE A 280 -21.66 -16.01 32.38
N TYR A 281 -20.68 -16.21 33.25
CA TYR A 281 -20.82 -17.07 34.42
C TYR A 281 -21.75 -16.42 35.45
N GLN A 282 -22.62 -17.23 36.04
CA GLN A 282 -23.54 -16.76 37.07
C GLN A 282 -22.81 -16.72 38.42
N ASN A 283 -23.21 -17.56 39.37
CA ASN A 283 -22.56 -17.66 40.68
C ASN A 283 -21.31 -18.54 40.67
N ASP A 284 -21.22 -19.46 39.71
CA ASP A 284 -20.14 -20.44 39.60
C ASP A 284 -19.79 -20.72 38.13
N ILE A 285 -18.82 -21.61 37.93
CA ILE A 285 -18.46 -22.09 36.59
C ILE A 285 -19.43 -23.15 36.06
N GLN A 286 -20.29 -23.74 36.89
CA GLN A 286 -21.25 -24.76 36.44
C GLN A 286 -22.46 -24.14 35.72
N HIS A 287 -22.82 -22.90 36.07
CA HIS A 287 -23.96 -22.17 35.53
C HIS A 287 -23.49 -20.96 34.73
N ARG A 288 -23.79 -20.92 33.44
CA ARG A 288 -23.45 -19.80 32.56
C ARG A 288 -24.57 -19.46 31.60
N TYR A 289 -24.69 -18.19 31.26
CA TYR A 289 -25.41 -17.73 30.09
C TYR A 289 -24.45 -17.66 28.91
N LEU A 290 -24.86 -18.20 27.77
CA LEU A 290 -24.08 -18.18 26.55
C LEU A 290 -24.75 -17.23 25.54
N TYR A 291 -24.04 -16.17 25.16
CA TYR A 291 -24.40 -15.35 24.03
C TYR A 291 -23.60 -15.78 22.81
N ARG A 292 -24.26 -16.42 21.85
CA ARG A 292 -23.70 -16.61 20.50
C ARG A 292 -24.13 -15.44 19.64
N ARG A 293 -23.20 -14.52 19.41
CA ARG A 293 -23.40 -13.26 18.69
C ARG A 293 -23.00 -13.45 17.24
N HIS A 294 -23.84 -12.97 16.35
CA HIS A 294 -23.57 -12.81 14.92
C HIS A 294 -23.64 -11.32 14.62
N GLY A 295 -22.87 -10.85 13.64
CA GLY A 295 -22.74 -9.42 13.46
C GLY A 295 -21.98 -9.00 12.22
N ILE A 296 -21.86 -7.67 12.09
CA ILE A 296 -20.98 -7.02 11.14
C ILE A 296 -19.59 -6.99 11.76
N ARG A 297 -18.62 -7.64 11.11
CA ARG A 297 -17.21 -7.53 11.46
C ARG A 297 -16.50 -6.69 10.40
N LEU A 298 -16.00 -5.54 10.81
CA LEU A 298 -15.11 -4.70 10.02
C LEU A 298 -13.67 -5.10 10.34
N LEU A 299 -12.91 -5.44 9.31
CA LEU A 299 -11.48 -5.74 9.36
C LEU A 299 -10.73 -4.59 8.71
N PHE A 300 -10.00 -3.82 9.50
CA PHE A 300 -9.28 -2.68 8.98
C PHE A 300 -7.89 -3.09 8.49
N VAL A 301 -7.54 -2.65 7.30
CA VAL A 301 -6.23 -2.94 6.69
C VAL A 301 -5.57 -1.63 6.30
N GLN A 302 -4.49 -1.28 6.99
CA GLN A 302 -3.70 -0.09 6.68
C GLN A 302 -2.60 -0.44 5.68
N THR A 303 -2.53 0.33 4.59
CA THR A 303 -1.54 0.15 3.53
C THR A 303 -1.24 1.49 2.86
N GLY A 304 -0.33 1.51 1.89
CA GLY A 304 -0.07 2.69 1.07
C GLY A 304 1.40 2.89 0.73
N GLU A 305 1.69 4.06 0.19
CA GLU A 305 3.02 4.47 -0.24
C GLU A 305 3.31 5.89 0.25
N VAL A 306 4.25 6.01 1.17
CA VAL A 306 4.74 7.29 1.67
C VAL A 306 6.14 7.52 1.13
N GLY A 307 6.30 8.60 0.37
CA GLY A 307 7.58 9.01 -0.20
C GLY A 307 8.16 10.22 0.51
N LYS A 308 9.44 10.17 0.87
CA LYS A 308 10.20 11.32 1.36
C LYS A 308 11.38 11.60 0.44
N PHE A 309 11.67 12.88 0.20
CA PHE A 309 12.88 13.24 -0.54
C PHE A 309 14.12 12.75 0.20
N GLU A 310 14.94 11.96 -0.48
CA GLU A 310 16.19 11.46 0.07
C GLU A 310 17.32 11.65 -0.96
N PHE A 311 18.36 12.38 -0.56
CA PHE A 311 19.44 12.74 -1.47
C PHE A 311 20.22 11.52 -1.95
N GLN A 312 20.36 10.50 -1.09
CA GLN A 312 20.99 9.24 -1.47
C GLN A 312 20.26 8.55 -2.63
N GLN A 313 18.92 8.54 -2.65
CA GLN A 313 18.14 7.92 -3.72
C GLN A 313 18.31 8.65 -5.05
N LEU A 314 18.32 9.99 -5.02
CA LEU A 314 18.63 10.81 -6.20
C LEU A 314 20.02 10.48 -6.76
N LEU A 315 21.03 10.37 -5.88
CA LEU A 315 22.38 10.02 -6.30
C LEU A 315 22.45 8.63 -6.93
N LEU A 316 21.80 7.62 -6.35
CA LEU A 316 21.74 6.27 -6.90
C LEU A 316 21.08 6.25 -8.29
N THR A 317 20.00 7.02 -8.47
CA THR A 317 19.33 7.18 -9.76
C THR A 317 20.25 7.83 -10.80
N LEU A 318 20.98 8.88 -10.41
CA LEU A 318 21.95 9.55 -11.30
C LEU A 318 23.13 8.65 -11.66
N VAL A 319 23.69 7.91 -10.70
CA VAL A 319 24.80 6.96 -10.93
C VAL A 319 24.38 5.87 -11.92
N SER A 320 23.16 5.34 -11.77
CA SER A 320 22.60 4.37 -12.71
C SER A 320 22.48 4.98 -14.13
N GLY A 321 22.04 6.23 -14.23
CA GLY A 321 22.02 6.99 -15.48
C GLY A 321 23.40 7.21 -16.12
N MET A 322 24.42 7.53 -15.32
CA MET A 322 25.81 7.64 -15.79
C MET A 322 26.34 6.29 -16.30
N GLY A 323 25.96 5.18 -15.66
CA GLY A 323 26.28 3.83 -16.13
C GLY A 323 25.72 3.55 -17.53
N LEU A 324 24.46 3.91 -17.79
CA LEU A 324 23.84 3.79 -19.12
C LEU A 324 24.59 4.60 -20.19
N LEU A 325 25.05 5.81 -19.85
CA LEU A 325 25.86 6.63 -20.77
C LEU A 325 27.19 5.95 -21.13
N ALA A 326 27.85 5.31 -20.16
CA ALA A 326 29.07 4.55 -20.41
C ALA A 326 28.82 3.29 -21.27
N VAL A 327 27.68 2.62 -21.10
CA VAL A 327 27.31 1.49 -21.96
C VAL A 327 27.10 1.97 -23.41
N SER A 328 26.47 3.12 -23.61
CA SER A 328 26.29 3.72 -24.93
C SER A 328 27.62 3.98 -25.65
N THR A 329 28.62 4.54 -24.95
CA THR A 329 29.93 4.78 -25.58
C THR A 329 30.60 3.47 -25.99
N ILE A 330 30.51 2.42 -25.18
CA ILE A 330 31.02 1.08 -25.53
C ILE A 330 30.33 0.55 -26.78
N VAL A 331 29.01 0.70 -26.91
CA VAL A 331 28.25 0.25 -28.09
C VAL A 331 28.69 1.00 -29.35
N VAL A 332 28.81 2.32 -29.28
CA VAL A 332 29.28 3.16 -30.41
C VAL A 332 30.70 2.76 -30.82
N ASP A 333 31.57 2.49 -29.84
CA ASP A 333 32.94 2.03 -30.08
C ASP A 333 32.99 0.67 -30.78
N GLN A 334 32.16 -0.28 -30.37
CA GLN A 334 32.08 -1.59 -31.04
C GLN A 334 31.55 -1.46 -32.47
N LEU A 335 30.58 -0.57 -32.71
CA LEU A 335 30.07 -0.27 -34.05
C LEU A 335 31.17 0.29 -34.95
N ALA A 336 31.99 1.21 -34.44
CA ALA A 336 33.09 1.81 -35.18
C ALA A 336 34.16 0.78 -35.59
N ILE A 337 34.55 -0.11 -34.67
CA ILE A 337 35.69 -1.01 -34.86
C ILE A 337 35.29 -2.32 -35.57
N ARG A 338 34.03 -2.76 -35.50
CA ARG A 338 33.62 -4.06 -36.06
C ARG A 338 32.73 -3.95 -37.29
N ILE A 339 31.86 -2.95 -37.36
CA ILE A 339 30.73 -2.92 -38.30
C ILE A 339 30.93 -1.92 -39.44
N LEU A 340 31.42 -0.71 -39.15
CA LEU A 340 31.59 0.32 -40.19
C LEU A 340 32.63 -0.08 -41.27
N PRO A 341 32.47 0.44 -42.51
CA PRO A 341 33.39 0.12 -43.60
C PRO A 341 34.83 0.58 -43.31
N GLN A 342 35.00 1.65 -42.55
CA GLN A 342 36.30 2.25 -42.19
C GLN A 342 36.92 1.66 -40.91
N LYS A 343 36.54 0.42 -40.57
CA LYS A 343 36.90 -0.22 -39.30
C LYS A 343 38.39 -0.42 -39.08
N LYS A 344 39.18 -0.63 -40.14
CA LYS A 344 40.64 -0.81 -40.01
C LYS A 344 41.28 0.52 -39.62
N THR A 345 40.86 1.59 -40.28
CA THR A 345 41.25 2.95 -39.95
C THR A 345 40.90 3.28 -38.49
N TYR A 346 39.65 3.05 -38.05
CA TYR A 346 39.24 3.28 -36.65
C TYR A 346 40.04 2.45 -35.63
N SER A 347 40.30 1.18 -35.94
CA SER A 347 41.07 0.28 -35.08
C SER A 347 42.52 0.76 -34.91
N SER A 348 43.16 1.22 -35.99
CA SER A 348 44.55 1.68 -35.95
C SER A 348 44.74 3.00 -35.16
N PHE A 349 43.71 3.85 -35.13
CA PHE A 349 43.73 5.05 -34.29
C PHE A 349 43.46 4.75 -32.81
N LYS A 350 42.57 3.80 -32.49
CA LYS A 350 42.20 3.45 -31.11
C LYS A 350 43.24 2.56 -30.42
N PHE A 351 43.80 1.59 -31.13
CA PHE A 351 44.79 0.65 -30.58
C PHE A 351 46.19 1.00 -31.09
N GLN A 352 47.13 1.20 -30.17
CA GLN A 352 48.55 1.35 -30.51
C GLN A 352 49.25 0.03 -30.23
N VAL A 353 49.73 -0.61 -31.30
CA VAL A 353 50.55 -1.83 -31.17
C VAL A 353 52.00 -1.39 -30.99
N THR A 354 52.60 -1.73 -29.84
CA THR A 354 54.02 -1.51 -29.60
C THR A 354 54.84 -2.66 -30.17
N GLU A 355 55.97 -2.36 -30.80
CA GLU A 355 56.98 -3.39 -31.10
C GLU A 355 57.54 -3.95 -29.79
N GLY A 356 57.95 -5.23 -29.80
CA GLY A 356 58.57 -5.86 -28.64
C GLY A 356 59.76 -5.02 -28.12
N LEU A 357 59.90 -4.92 -26.79
CA LEU A 357 60.81 -4.02 -26.05
C LEU A 357 62.33 -4.17 -26.35
N LYS A 358 62.74 -4.88 -27.39
CA LYS A 358 64.13 -4.97 -27.84
C LYS A 358 64.45 -3.89 -28.90
N GLY A 359 64.88 -2.72 -28.42
CA GLY A 359 65.78 -1.82 -29.15
C GLY A 359 65.23 -1.02 -30.33
N SER A 360 63.91 -0.84 -30.46
CA SER A 360 63.32 -0.06 -31.56
C SER A 360 62.73 1.28 -31.08
N LYS A 361 62.93 2.34 -31.88
CA LYS A 361 62.28 3.65 -31.68
C LYS A 361 60.77 3.47 -31.90
N MET A 362 59.93 3.96 -30.98
CA MET A 362 58.46 3.87 -31.12
C MET A 362 58.02 4.47 -32.47
N LYS A 363 57.52 3.64 -33.38
CA LYS A 363 56.88 4.06 -34.62
C LYS A 363 55.38 3.81 -34.50
N LYS A 364 54.55 4.79 -34.84
CA LYS A 364 53.09 4.57 -34.92
C LYS A 364 52.74 4.17 -36.34
N VAL A 365 52.19 2.96 -36.51
CA VAL A 365 51.69 2.46 -37.79
C VAL A 365 50.17 2.71 -37.83
N VAL A 366 49.71 3.44 -38.84
CA VAL A 366 48.28 3.64 -39.13
C VAL A 366 47.97 2.86 -40.40
N THR A 367 46.98 1.98 -40.35
CA THR A 367 46.62 1.13 -41.48
C THR A 367 45.34 1.66 -42.12
N ASN A 368 45.43 1.97 -43.40
CA ASN A 368 44.34 2.47 -44.23
C ASN A 368 43.34 1.33 -44.51
N ASP A 369 42.11 1.65 -44.88
CA ASP A 369 41.12 0.61 -45.24
C ASP A 369 41.52 -0.20 -46.48
N GLU A 370 42.38 0.37 -47.35
CA GLU A 370 43.01 -0.29 -48.51
C GLU A 370 44.14 -1.27 -48.12
N GLY A 371 44.54 -1.32 -46.85
CA GLY A 371 45.59 -2.21 -46.34
C GLY A 371 47.01 -1.64 -46.44
N GLU A 372 47.17 -0.38 -46.82
CA GLU A 372 48.44 0.32 -46.80
C GLU A 372 48.79 0.80 -45.39
N ASP A 373 50.05 0.61 -44.98
CA ASP A 373 50.58 1.05 -43.68
C ASP A 373 51.32 2.38 -43.82
N ILE A 374 50.81 3.43 -43.17
CA ILE A 374 51.47 4.73 -43.08
C ILE A 374 52.21 4.81 -41.73
N VAL A 375 53.54 4.97 -41.80
CA VAL A 375 54.41 5.00 -40.61
C VAL A 375 54.71 6.45 -40.22
N TYR A 376 54.20 6.88 -39.07
CA TYR A 376 54.49 8.19 -38.50
C TYR A 376 55.70 8.10 -37.56
N LYS A 377 56.72 8.93 -37.82
CA LYS A 377 57.96 8.99 -37.02
C LYS A 377 57.85 9.90 -35.79
N ASN A 378 56.92 10.87 -35.78
CA ASN A 378 56.64 11.79 -34.68
C ASN A 378 55.13 11.82 -34.38
N ILE A 379 54.78 11.94 -33.10
CA ILE A 379 53.38 11.94 -32.64
C ILE A 379 52.69 13.30 -32.88
N GLU A 380 53.47 14.37 -33.07
CA GLU A 380 52.98 15.74 -33.29
C GLU A 380 52.38 15.96 -34.69
N ASP A 381 52.63 15.04 -35.64
CA ASP A 381 52.18 15.12 -37.05
C ASP A 381 50.86 14.35 -37.33
N LEU A 382 50.10 13.97 -36.29
CA LEU A 382 48.90 13.10 -36.34
C LEU A 382 47.56 13.82 -36.22
#